data_AF-A0A969UTW7-F1
#
_entry.id   AF-A0A969UTW7-F1
#
_cell.length_a   1.000
_cell.length_b   1.000
_cell.length_c   1.000
_cell.angle_alpha   90.00
_cell.angle_beta   90.00
_cell.angle_gamma   90.00
#
_symmetry.space_group_name_H-M   'P 1'
#
loop_
_entity.id
_entity.type
_entity.pdbx_description
1 polymer ?
#
loop_
_entity_poly.entity_id
_entity_poly.type
_entity_poly.pdbx_seq_one_letter_code
_entity_poly.pdbx_strand_id
1 'polypeptide(L)'
;MSARPRPEPPIPIPIPPTPTPVINVSLEFGIGGLENRVLRITGSGFTPGNQVEIQITTRVDNDNPSTGSPQTTTADNFGLIDFKLGVFCIVGRRTTFQVLAIDLFSAKRSNVAGASC
;
A
#
# COMPACT_ATOMS: atom_id res chain seq x y z
N MET A 1 -36.51 -5.39 -53.62
CA MET A 1 -35.60 -6.16 -52.75
C MET A 1 -35.28 -5.29 -51.54
N SER A 2 -35.83 -5.60 -50.37
CA SER A 2 -35.64 -4.78 -49.16
C SER A 2 -34.37 -5.22 -48.45
N ALA A 3 -33.37 -4.34 -48.36
CA ALA A 3 -32.15 -4.60 -47.60
C ALA A 3 -32.52 -4.73 -46.12
N ARG A 4 -32.04 -5.80 -45.45
CA ARG A 4 -32.18 -5.92 -44.00
C ARG A 4 -31.29 -4.87 -43.32
N PRO A 5 -31.77 -4.20 -42.27
CA PRO A 5 -30.94 -3.29 -41.49
C PRO A 5 -29.69 -4.01 -40.98
N ARG A 6 -28.54 -3.35 -41.09
CA ARG A 6 -27.28 -3.86 -40.52
C ARG A 6 -27.41 -3.84 -38.99
N PRO A 7 -27.02 -4.90 -38.27
CA PRO A 7 -26.99 -4.88 -36.81
C PRO A 7 -26.13 -3.72 -36.31
N GLU A 8 -26.66 -2.92 -35.40
CA GLU A 8 -25.91 -1.86 -34.75
C GLU A 8 -24.83 -2.46 -33.84
N PRO A 9 -23.63 -1.86 -33.76
CA PRO A 9 -22.61 -2.29 -32.81
C PRO A 9 -23.18 -2.23 -31.38
N PRO A 10 -22.85 -3.20 -30.51
CA PRO A 10 -23.22 -3.11 -29.10
C PRO A 10 -22.63 -1.84 -28.49
N ILE A 11 -23.44 -1.15 -27.70
CA ILE A 11 -23.03 0.07 -26.99
C ILE A 11 -21.90 -0.30 -26.02
N PRO A 12 -20.77 0.43 -26.00
CA PRO A 12 -19.72 0.21 -25.01
C PRO A 12 -20.29 0.35 -23.59
N ILE A 13 -20.11 -0.68 -22.76
CA ILE A 13 -20.49 -0.61 -21.34
C ILE A 13 -19.48 0.31 -20.63
N PRO A 14 -19.94 1.31 -19.85
CA PRO A 14 -19.03 2.12 -19.04
C PRO A 14 -18.22 1.25 -18.10
N ILE A 15 -16.88 1.32 -18.19
CA ILE A 15 -16.01 0.62 -17.25
C ILE A 15 -16.03 1.41 -15.93
N PRO A 16 -16.30 0.77 -14.77
CA PRO A 16 -16.24 1.45 -13.48
C PRO A 16 -14.84 2.05 -13.25
N PRO A 17 -14.74 3.25 -12.66
CA PRO A 17 -13.45 3.80 -12.30
C PRO A 17 -12.75 2.86 -11.31
N THR A 18 -11.53 2.46 -11.63
CA THR A 18 -10.74 1.60 -10.75
C THR A 18 -10.37 2.38 -9.49
N PRO A 19 -10.59 1.83 -8.28
CA PRO A 19 -10.33 2.54 -7.03
C PRO A 19 -8.87 3.04 -6.94
N THR A 20 -8.70 4.14 -6.22
CA THR A 20 -7.38 4.70 -5.91
C THR A 20 -6.83 3.95 -4.69
N PRO A 21 -5.60 3.43 -4.73
CA PRO A 21 -5.02 2.75 -3.58
C PRO A 21 -4.88 3.69 -2.38
N VAL A 22 -5.23 3.20 -1.19
CA VAL A 22 -5.10 3.92 0.07
C VAL A 22 -4.50 2.98 1.11
N ILE A 23 -3.57 3.49 1.92
CA ILE A 23 -2.95 2.76 3.02
C ILE A 23 -3.09 3.51 4.35
N ASN A 24 -3.08 2.73 5.43
CA ASN A 24 -2.99 3.18 6.81
C ASN A 24 -1.87 2.42 7.51
N VAL A 25 -1.14 3.11 8.39
CA VAL A 25 0.03 2.61 9.07
C VAL A 25 -0.15 2.79 10.57
N SER A 26 0.10 1.73 11.33
CA SER A 26 0.02 1.73 12.78
C SER A 26 1.19 0.98 13.39
N LEU A 27 1.55 1.32 14.63
CA LEU A 27 2.54 0.60 15.42
C LEU A 27 1.83 -0.28 16.44
N GLU A 28 2.07 -1.57 16.38
CA GLU A 28 1.60 -2.57 17.34
C GLU A 28 2.77 -2.98 18.26
N PHE A 29 2.46 -3.48 19.46
CA PHE A 29 3.48 -4.07 20.34
C PHE A 29 3.90 -5.42 19.78
N GLY A 30 5.21 -5.62 19.61
CA GLY A 30 5.79 -6.91 19.20
C GLY A 30 6.04 -7.85 20.37
N ILE A 31 6.48 -9.06 20.04
CA ILE A 31 6.96 -10.03 21.02
C ILE A 31 8.39 -9.62 21.40
N GLY A 32 8.64 -9.31 22.68
CA GLY A 32 9.99 -8.96 23.18
C GLY A 32 10.15 -7.59 23.84
N GLY A 33 9.07 -6.89 24.18
CA GLY A 33 9.12 -5.69 25.02
C GLY A 33 8.86 -4.38 24.28
N LEU A 34 9.17 -3.24 24.92
CA LEU A 34 8.78 -1.90 24.45
C LEU A 34 9.53 -1.45 23.19
N GLU A 35 10.71 -2.00 22.95
CA GLU A 35 11.60 -1.64 21.83
C GLU A 35 11.25 -2.38 20.54
N ASN A 36 10.67 -3.59 20.66
CA ASN A 36 10.21 -4.38 19.53
C ASN A 36 8.78 -3.97 19.17
N ARG A 37 8.63 -3.16 18.12
CA ARG A 37 7.34 -2.79 17.57
C ARG A 37 7.10 -3.50 16.26
N VAL A 38 5.84 -3.66 15.93
CA VAL A 38 5.41 -4.17 14.62
C VAL A 38 4.75 -3.02 13.89
N LEU A 39 5.34 -2.61 12.77
CA LEU A 39 4.71 -1.69 11.84
C LEU A 39 3.68 -2.48 11.03
N ARG A 40 2.40 -2.23 11.29
CA ARG A 40 1.30 -2.82 10.54
C ARG A 40 0.80 -1.83 9.50
N ILE A 41 0.82 -2.28 8.25
CA ILE A 41 0.42 -1.54 7.07
C ILE A 41 -0.81 -2.24 6.51
N THR A 42 -1.94 -1.54 6.54
CA THR A 42 -3.19 -2.01 5.94
C THR A 42 -3.55 -1.13 4.76
N GLY A 43 -4.25 -1.66 3.78
CA GLY A 43 -4.64 -0.86 2.63
C GLY A 43 -5.70 -1.50 1.77
N SER A 44 -6.24 -0.71 0.84
CA SER A 44 -7.33 -1.09 -0.05
C SER A 44 -7.22 -0.39 -1.40
N GLY A 45 -7.90 -0.91 -2.42
CA GLY A 45 -7.94 -0.31 -3.76
C GLY A 45 -6.77 -0.73 -4.65
N PHE A 46 -6.03 -1.76 -4.26
CA PHE A 46 -5.02 -2.41 -5.10
C PHE A 46 -5.66 -3.40 -6.07
N THR A 47 -4.97 -3.73 -7.16
CA THR A 47 -5.47 -4.75 -8.09
C THR A 47 -5.45 -6.12 -7.41
N PRO A 48 -6.58 -6.85 -7.32
CA PRO A 48 -6.63 -8.14 -6.64
C PRO A 48 -5.64 -9.17 -7.19
N GLY A 49 -4.96 -9.89 -6.30
CA GLY A 49 -3.98 -10.92 -6.66
C GLY A 49 -2.62 -10.39 -7.13
N ASN A 50 -2.45 -9.06 -7.26
CA ASN A 50 -1.20 -8.47 -7.73
C ASN A 50 -0.21 -8.19 -6.62
N GLN A 51 1.06 -8.12 -7.01
CA GLN A 51 2.13 -7.70 -6.12
C GLN A 51 2.07 -6.20 -5.86
N VAL A 52 2.21 -5.85 -4.59
CA VAL A 52 2.29 -4.48 -4.10
C VAL A 52 3.68 -4.30 -3.50
N GLU A 53 4.44 -3.37 -4.05
CA GLU A 53 5.71 -2.92 -3.49
C GLU A 53 5.47 -1.93 -2.36
N ILE A 54 6.14 -2.11 -1.23
CA ILE A 54 6.08 -1.26 -0.05
C ILE A 54 7.45 -0.62 0.13
N GLN A 55 7.48 0.71 0.02
CA GLN A 55 8.66 1.52 0.29
C GLN A 55 8.53 2.17 1.68
N ILE A 56 9.56 2.00 2.50
CA ILE A 56 9.60 2.51 3.87
C ILE A 56 10.78 3.45 4.01
N THR A 57 10.49 4.70 4.33
CA THR A 57 11.46 5.74 4.65
C THR A 57 11.43 6.00 6.15
N THR A 58 12.56 5.80 6.80
CA THR A 58 12.72 5.97 8.25
C THR A 58 13.54 7.22 8.54
N ARG A 59 13.17 7.95 9.59
CA ARG A 59 13.94 9.08 10.09
C ARG A 59 14.01 9.03 11.62
N VAL A 60 15.19 9.22 12.17
CA VAL A 60 15.43 9.30 13.62
C VAL A 60 15.76 10.75 13.97
N ASP A 61 14.98 11.35 14.85
CA ASP A 61 15.05 12.77 15.24
C ASP A 61 15.15 13.69 14.01
N ASN A 62 16.26 14.44 13.92
CA ASN A 62 16.55 15.37 12.83
C ASN A 62 17.49 14.78 11.78
N ASP A 63 17.89 13.51 11.91
CA ASP A 63 18.82 12.86 10.98
C ASP A 63 18.25 12.83 9.56
N ASN A 64 19.12 12.58 8.58
CA ASN A 64 18.70 12.41 7.20
C ASN A 64 17.80 11.17 7.07
N PRO A 65 16.66 11.27 6.38
CA PRO A 65 15.81 10.12 6.15
C PRO A 65 16.55 9.05 5.36
N SER A 66 16.34 7.79 5.73
CA SER A 66 16.89 6.62 5.05
C SER A 66 15.75 5.77 4.51
N THR A 67 15.77 5.49 3.21
CA THR A 67 14.81 4.58 2.57
C THR A 67 15.41 3.18 2.52
N GLY A 68 14.72 2.22 3.13
CA GLY A 68 15.12 0.82 3.13
C GLY A 68 14.87 0.14 1.79
N SER A 69 15.35 -1.10 1.65
CA SER A 69 15.03 -1.93 0.48
C SER A 69 13.52 -2.15 0.37
N PRO A 70 12.93 -1.97 -0.82
CA PRO A 70 11.50 -2.21 -1.02
C PRO A 70 11.13 -3.62 -0.59
N GLN A 71 9.99 -3.74 0.10
CA GLN A 71 9.38 -5.01 0.44
C GLN A 71 8.23 -5.28 -0.53
N THR A 72 7.82 -6.53 -0.67
CA THR A 72 6.66 -6.89 -1.50
C THR A 72 5.63 -7.65 -0.69
N THR A 73 4.36 -7.40 -1.00
CA THR A 73 3.22 -8.17 -0.52
C THR A 73 2.28 -8.46 -1.68
N THR A 74 1.21 -9.21 -1.44
CA THR A 74 0.19 -9.51 -2.44
C THR A 74 -1.15 -8.99 -1.96
N ALA A 75 -1.86 -8.28 -2.84
CA ALA A 75 -3.24 -7.87 -2.56
C ALA A 75 -4.15 -9.09 -2.63
N ASP A 76 -5.08 -9.21 -1.69
CA ASP A 76 -6.05 -10.31 -1.67
C ASP A 76 -7.07 -10.20 -2.82
N ASN A 77 -8.04 -11.10 -2.86
CA ASN A 77 -9.09 -11.11 -3.89
C ASN A 77 -10.02 -9.88 -3.85
N PHE A 78 -9.96 -9.08 -2.78
CA PHE A 78 -10.71 -7.84 -2.61
C PHE A 78 -9.84 -6.60 -2.82
N GLY A 79 -8.57 -6.76 -3.19
CA GLY A 79 -7.64 -5.65 -3.38
C GLY A 79 -7.17 -5.03 -2.06
N LEU A 80 -7.19 -5.82 -0.98
CA LEU A 80 -6.73 -5.42 0.35
C LEU A 80 -5.31 -5.94 0.62
N ILE A 81 -4.56 -5.21 1.44
CA ILE A 81 -3.28 -5.66 1.98
C ILE A 81 -3.30 -5.58 3.50
N ASP A 82 -2.65 -6.54 4.16
CA ASP A 82 -2.26 -6.50 5.58
C ASP A 82 -0.82 -7.00 5.69
N PHE A 83 0.11 -6.08 5.87
CA PHE A 83 1.55 -6.34 5.90
C PHE A 83 2.13 -5.92 7.25
N LYS A 84 2.96 -6.77 7.84
CA LYS A 84 3.58 -6.55 9.14
C LYS A 84 5.09 -6.63 9.04
N LEU A 85 5.77 -5.63 9.56
CA LEU A 85 7.23 -5.57 9.62
C LEU A 85 7.69 -5.29 11.05
N GLY A 86 8.65 -6.07 11.55
CA GLY A 86 9.33 -5.75 12.80
C GLY A 86 10.16 -4.48 12.63
N VAL A 87 9.94 -3.49 13.49
CA VAL A 87 10.70 -2.23 13.52
C VAL A 87 11.21 -1.97 14.92
N PHE A 88 12.31 -1.23 15.00
CA PHE A 88 12.93 -0.86 16.26
C PHE A 88 12.62 0.60 16.60
N CYS A 89 12.18 0.83 17.82
CA CYS A 89 11.98 2.17 18.37
C CYS A 89 13.09 2.45 19.37
N ILE A 90 13.91 3.46 19.09
CA ILE A 90 15.02 3.83 19.98
C ILE A 90 14.46 4.62 21.17
N VAL A 91 14.62 4.08 22.38
CA VAL A 91 14.14 4.75 23.60
C VAL A 91 14.77 6.14 23.72
N GLY A 92 13.93 7.15 23.93
CA GLY A 92 14.35 8.55 24.09
C GLY A 92 14.64 9.29 22.78
N ARG A 93 14.45 8.65 21.61
CA ARG A 93 14.57 9.29 20.29
C ARG A 93 13.27 9.13 19.51
N ARG A 94 12.92 10.11 18.68
CA ARG A 94 11.72 10.05 17.84
C ARG A 94 12.05 9.33 16.54
N THR A 95 11.44 8.20 16.27
CA THR A 95 11.58 7.46 15.02
C THR A 95 10.29 7.54 14.20
N THR A 96 10.34 8.24 13.06
CA THR A 96 9.20 8.34 12.13
C THR A 96 9.36 7.38 10.96
N PHE A 97 8.30 6.65 10.64
CA PHE A 97 8.20 5.78 9.48
C PHE A 97 7.22 6.40 8.49
N GLN A 98 7.65 6.62 7.26
CA GLN A 98 6.82 7.02 6.13
C GLN A 98 6.75 5.86 5.15
N VAL A 99 5.54 5.51 4.73
CA VAL A 99 5.27 4.35 3.89
C VAL A 99 4.54 4.80 2.64
N LEU A 100 4.97 4.26 1.50
CA LEU A 100 4.31 4.37 0.21
C LEU A 100 4.12 2.94 -0.34
N ALA A 101 2.93 2.65 -0.86
CA ALA A 101 2.65 1.40 -1.55
C ALA A 101 2.42 1.64 -3.05
N ILE A 102 2.94 0.74 -3.87
CA ILE A 102 2.87 0.81 -5.34
C ILE A 102 2.37 -0.53 -5.87
N ASP A 103 1.24 -0.52 -6.59
CA ASP A 103 0.77 -1.69 -7.32
C ASP A 103 1.66 -1.91 -8.55
N LEU A 104 2.38 -3.03 -8.60
CA LEU A 104 3.38 -3.27 -9.64
C LEU A 104 2.75 -3.54 -11.02
N PHE A 105 1.48 -3.93 -11.08
CA PHE A 105 0.80 -4.17 -12.34
C PHE A 105 0.18 -2.90 -12.91
N SER A 106 -0.53 -2.14 -12.07
CA SER A 106 -1.21 -0.92 -12.50
C SER A 106 -0.35 0.34 -12.41
N ALA A 107 0.84 0.24 -11.81
CA ALA A 107 1.74 1.35 -11.45
C ALA A 107 1.07 2.43 -10.57
N LYS A 108 -0.09 2.13 -9.98
CA LYS A 108 -0.81 3.06 -9.10
C LYS A 108 -0.10 3.19 -7.77
N ARG A 109 0.00 4.43 -7.30
CA ARG A 109 0.59 4.78 -6.01
C ARG A 109 -0.50 5.04 -4.98
N SER A 110 -0.27 4.60 -3.76
CA SER A 110 -1.11 4.98 -2.63
C SER A 110 -0.84 6.41 -2.16
N ASN A 111 -1.60 6.88 -1.18
CA ASN A 111 -1.16 7.98 -0.32
C ASN A 111 0.13 7.60 0.44
N VAL A 112 0.85 8.61 0.92
CA VAL A 112 1.89 8.41 1.93
C VAL A 112 1.23 8.37 3.30
N ALA A 113 1.48 7.31 4.06
CA ALA A 113 1.03 7.17 5.44
C ALA A 113 2.22 6.98 6.35
N GLY A 114 2.07 7.29 7.64
CA GLY A 114 3.19 7.15 8.56
C GLY A 114 2.76 6.95 10.00
N ALA A 115 3.69 6.41 10.76
CA ALA A 115 3.58 6.24 12.20
C ALA A 115 4.89 6.70 12.85
N SER A 116 4.82 7.06 14.12
CA SER A 116 6.00 7.43 14.89
C SER A 116 6.02 6.77 16.24
N CYS A 117 7.19 6.30 16.59
CA CYS A 117 7.70 6.28 17.95
C CYS A 117 8.87 7.28 17.98
#